data_AF-A0A0M8PCP6-F1
#
_entry.id   AF-A0A0M8PCP6-F1
#
_cell.length_a   1.000
_cell.length_b   1.000
_cell.length_c   1.000
_cell.angle_alpha   90.00
_cell.angle_beta   90.00
_cell.angle_gamma   90.00
#
_symmetry.space_group_name_H-M   'P 1'
#
loop_
_entity.id
_entity.type
_entity.pdbx_description
1 polymer ?
#
loop_
_entity_poly.entity_id
_entity_poly.type
_entity_poly.pdbx_seq_one_letter_code
_entity_poly.pdbx_strand_id
1 'polypeptide(L)'
;MAKMSRATTIEAPVAEVFEFAKDVGKLWVCFPDCAVRDVDLTPDGVGTSAEWFEKLLGLHLKGRVEYTEVVPGERIVARSSMGPVWTFTFAPQDGATSLTLDCEWTLDVPVVGVPVEELMFKLSGGDIERMLATVKARVEGARTPAAPPSARAAQSITIDAPVEKVFGFARDIGKLWSAHPNMAVREVHSTPDGVGSSAQWFGGLLGLHFEGHVEYVEVVPDERIVVRSTPGAGIEFLWTFTFAPADGGTEVKLEGTSHVAVLVADVPLGDHLPKWTESSMQQMLAHLKARIERAG
;
A
#
# COMPACT_ATOMS: atom_id res chain seq x y z
N MET A 1 -12.97 11.51 -9.90
CA MET A 1 -12.95 12.19 -8.59
C MET A 1 -13.29 11.20 -7.50
N ALA A 2 -12.27 10.70 -6.81
CA ALA A 2 -12.42 9.86 -5.62
C ALA A 2 -12.10 10.69 -4.37
N LYS A 3 -12.93 10.60 -3.33
CA LYS A 3 -12.77 11.32 -2.05
C LYS A 3 -12.81 10.36 -0.87
N MET A 4 -11.83 10.51 0.03
CA MET A 4 -11.75 9.77 1.28
C MET A 4 -11.66 10.76 2.42
N SER A 5 -12.36 10.46 3.50
CA SER A 5 -12.33 11.24 4.74
C SER A 5 -12.09 10.28 5.90
N ARG A 6 -11.13 10.61 6.76
CA ARG A 6 -10.86 9.92 8.02
C ARG A 6 -10.61 10.96 9.10
N ALA A 7 -10.98 10.63 10.33
CA ALA A 7 -10.79 11.50 11.47
C ALA A 7 -10.20 10.74 12.66
N THR A 8 -9.51 11.46 13.52
CA THR A 8 -9.06 10.97 14.83
C THR A 8 -9.18 12.07 15.88
N THR A 9 -9.34 11.69 17.13
CA THR A 9 -9.33 12.61 18.26
C THR A 9 -7.96 12.59 18.92
N ILE A 10 -7.34 13.77 19.06
CA ILE A 10 -6.03 14.00 19.66
C ILE A 10 -6.21 14.77 20.97
N GLU A 11 -5.72 14.23 22.07
CA GLU A 11 -5.75 14.77 23.43
C GLU A 11 -4.76 15.93 23.61
N ALA A 12 -4.89 16.93 22.74
CA ALA A 12 -4.13 18.17 22.77
C ALA A 12 -4.99 19.34 22.25
N PRO A 13 -4.69 20.59 22.65
CA PRO A 13 -5.39 21.76 22.15
C PRO A 13 -5.19 21.96 20.65
N VAL A 14 -6.20 22.56 19.98
CA VAL A 14 -6.19 22.80 18.52
C VAL A 14 -4.93 23.55 18.08
N ALA A 15 -4.48 24.54 18.85
CA ALA A 15 -3.28 25.31 18.54
C ALA A 15 -2.02 24.43 18.44
N GLU A 16 -1.89 23.42 19.31
CA GLU A 16 -0.74 22.52 19.32
C GLU A 16 -0.76 21.56 18.14
N VAL A 17 -1.93 20.95 17.87
CA VAL A 17 -2.11 20.04 16.73
C VAL A 17 -1.91 20.78 15.40
N PHE A 18 -2.42 22.01 15.31
CA PHE A 18 -2.28 22.86 14.14
C PHE A 18 -0.83 23.26 13.89
N GLU A 19 -0.09 23.72 14.90
CA GLU A 19 1.32 24.08 14.76
C GLU A 19 2.20 22.86 14.41
N PHE A 20 1.86 21.68 14.92
CA PHE A 20 2.48 20.43 14.48
C PHE A 20 2.25 20.18 12.98
N ALA A 21 1.01 20.32 12.51
CA ALA A 21 0.63 20.05 11.12
C ALA A 21 1.13 21.12 10.13
N LYS A 22 1.29 22.36 10.58
CA LYS A 22 1.83 23.47 9.79
C LYS A 22 3.27 23.21 9.34
N ASP A 23 4.03 22.45 10.12
CA ASP A 23 5.35 21.95 9.74
C ASP A 23 5.21 20.73 8.82
N VAL A 24 5.28 20.97 7.51
CA VAL A 24 5.16 19.92 6.47
C VAL A 24 6.18 18.80 6.66
N GLY A 25 7.38 19.10 7.17
CA GLY A 25 8.43 18.12 7.44
C GLY A 25 8.08 17.20 8.61
N LYS A 26 7.30 17.66 9.59
CA LYS A 26 6.78 16.82 10.68
C LYS A 26 5.53 16.05 10.28
N LEU A 27 4.62 16.68 9.55
CA LEU A 27 3.35 16.09 9.16
C LEU A 27 3.54 14.96 8.13
N TRP A 28 4.34 15.18 7.09
CA TRP A 28 4.41 14.25 5.97
C TRP A 28 5.20 12.97 6.26
N VAL A 29 6.18 13.03 7.16
CA VAL A 29 6.91 11.83 7.64
C VAL A 29 6.06 10.92 8.53
N CYS A 30 4.83 11.33 8.86
CA CYS A 30 3.89 10.47 9.57
C CYS A 30 3.15 9.52 8.61
N PHE A 31 3.21 9.74 7.29
CA PHE A 31 2.81 8.72 6.32
C PHE A 31 3.79 7.54 6.36
N PRO A 32 3.29 6.29 6.28
CA PRO A 32 4.15 5.11 6.17
C PRO A 32 5.12 5.22 4.99
N ASP A 33 6.38 4.85 5.20
CA ASP A 33 7.41 4.81 4.16
C ASP A 33 7.65 6.13 3.38
N CYS A 34 7.14 7.25 3.90
CA CYS A 34 7.34 8.57 3.34
C CYS A 34 8.57 9.23 3.98
N ALA A 35 9.53 9.61 3.14
CA ALA A 35 10.64 10.47 3.52
C ALA A 35 10.45 11.86 2.92
N VAL A 36 10.85 12.89 3.65
CA VAL A 36 10.70 14.30 3.24
C VAL A 36 12.07 14.97 3.16
N ARG A 37 12.30 15.79 2.13
CA ARG A 37 13.49 16.64 1.96
C ARG A 37 13.10 18.01 1.43
N ASP A 38 14.09 18.91 1.39
CA ASP A 38 13.95 20.25 0.81
C ASP A 38 12.74 21.00 1.35
N VAL A 39 12.59 20.96 2.68
CA VAL A 39 11.50 21.61 3.40
C VAL A 39 11.71 23.11 3.38
N ASP A 40 10.74 23.83 2.82
CA ASP A 40 10.66 25.28 2.80
C ASP A 40 9.40 25.71 3.56
N LEU A 41 9.59 26.29 4.75
CA LEU A 41 8.52 26.72 5.64
C LEU A 41 8.26 28.21 5.48
N THR A 42 7.01 28.60 5.30
CA THR A 42 6.58 29.99 5.26
C THR A 42 5.94 30.42 6.59
N PRO A 43 6.12 31.68 7.04
CA PRO A 43 5.56 32.14 8.32
C PRO A 43 4.03 32.00 8.42
N ASP A 44 3.32 32.30 7.33
CA ASP A 44 1.86 32.22 7.24
C ASP A 44 1.37 30.83 6.80
N GLY A 45 2.29 29.88 6.55
CA GLY A 45 2.02 28.52 6.10
C GLY A 45 1.68 28.37 4.62
N VAL A 46 1.05 29.37 3.98
CA VAL A 46 0.81 29.34 2.52
C VAL A 46 2.13 29.40 1.75
N GLY A 47 2.32 28.51 0.78
CA GLY A 47 3.57 28.34 0.03
C GLY A 47 4.60 27.44 0.72
N THR A 48 4.30 26.96 1.95
CA THR A 48 5.13 25.93 2.59
C THR A 48 5.17 24.69 1.69
N SER A 49 6.36 24.15 1.44
CA SER A 49 6.51 23.04 0.50
C SER A 49 7.64 22.10 0.89
N ALA A 50 7.58 20.87 0.36
CA ALA A 50 8.65 19.89 0.53
C ALA A 50 8.66 18.88 -0.62
N GLU A 51 9.80 18.26 -0.86
CA GLU A 51 9.89 17.05 -1.66
C GLU A 51 9.59 15.83 -0.80
N TRP A 52 8.73 14.94 -1.30
CA TRP A 52 8.43 13.67 -0.64
C TRP A 52 8.87 12.51 -1.53
N PHE A 53 9.29 11.44 -0.87
CA PHE A 53 9.76 10.21 -1.48
C PHE A 53 9.03 9.05 -0.85
N GLU A 54 8.47 8.18 -1.67
CA GLU A 54 7.76 7.00 -1.22
C GLU A 54 8.17 5.80 -2.07
N LYS A 55 8.14 4.62 -1.46
CA LYS A 55 8.27 3.35 -2.20
C LYS A 55 6.92 2.70 -2.32
N LEU A 56 6.32 2.80 -3.50
CA LEU A 56 5.07 2.15 -3.83
C LEU A 56 5.32 1.15 -4.95
N LEU A 57 4.99 -0.12 -4.75
CA LEU A 57 5.12 -1.18 -5.77
C LEU A 57 6.55 -1.39 -6.30
N GLY A 58 7.57 -1.21 -5.45
CA GLY A 58 8.98 -1.29 -5.88
C GLY A 58 9.45 -0.08 -6.69
N LEU A 59 8.54 0.84 -7.06
CA LEU A 59 8.85 2.10 -7.71
C LEU A 59 9.21 3.14 -6.65
N HIS A 60 10.28 3.88 -6.92
CA HIS A 60 10.62 5.07 -6.17
C HIS A 60 9.77 6.22 -6.70
N LEU A 61 8.70 6.56 -5.98
CA LEU A 61 7.90 7.73 -6.27
C LEU A 61 8.56 8.95 -5.64
N LYS A 62 8.57 10.03 -6.41
CA LYS A 62 9.00 11.35 -5.98
C LYS A 62 7.93 12.35 -6.37
N GLY A 63 7.52 13.17 -5.42
CA GLY A 63 6.65 14.30 -5.69
C GLY A 63 7.02 15.51 -4.85
N ARG A 64 6.31 16.61 -5.10
CA ARG A 64 6.35 17.82 -4.29
C ARG A 64 4.98 18.04 -3.67
N VAL A 65 4.95 18.41 -2.40
CA VAL A 65 3.76 18.95 -1.75
C VAL A 65 3.93 20.45 -1.57
N GLU A 66 2.85 21.20 -1.74
CA GLU A 66 2.76 22.61 -1.40
C GLU A 66 1.45 22.92 -0.65
N TYR A 67 1.52 23.72 0.40
CA TYR A 67 0.36 24.24 1.12
C TYR A 67 -0.23 25.43 0.36
N THR A 68 -1.40 25.23 -0.23
CA THR A 68 -2.11 26.24 -1.03
C THR A 68 -3.05 27.09 -0.19
N GLU A 69 -3.47 26.61 0.98
CA GLU A 69 -4.31 27.34 1.91
C GLU A 69 -3.95 26.98 3.35
N VAL A 70 -3.88 27.99 4.22
CA VAL A 70 -3.67 27.81 5.66
C VAL A 70 -4.56 28.81 6.40
N VAL A 71 -5.55 28.29 7.13
CA VAL A 71 -6.44 29.04 8.01
C VAL A 71 -6.07 28.66 9.46
N PRO A 72 -5.46 29.58 10.23
CA PRO A 72 -4.98 29.31 11.59
C PRO A 72 -5.99 28.59 12.47
N GLY A 73 -5.62 27.41 12.97
CA GLY A 73 -6.45 26.62 13.89
C GLY A 73 -7.68 25.95 13.25
N GLU A 74 -7.90 26.09 11.95
CA GLU A 74 -9.10 25.58 11.29
C GLU A 74 -8.79 24.63 10.14
N ARG A 75 -7.89 25.01 9.22
CA ARG A 75 -7.70 24.27 7.97
C ARG A 75 -6.31 24.43 7.36
N ILE A 76 -5.79 23.34 6.79
CA ILE A 76 -4.62 23.35 5.89
C ILE A 76 -4.99 22.58 4.62
N VAL A 77 -4.81 23.19 3.46
CA VAL A 77 -4.97 22.53 2.15
C VAL A 77 -3.60 22.37 1.51
N ALA A 78 -3.24 21.14 1.19
CA ALA A 78 -1.97 20.77 0.57
C ALA A 78 -2.20 20.10 -0.79
N ARG A 79 -1.54 20.58 -1.84
CA ARG A 79 -1.58 19.99 -3.17
C ARG A 79 -0.30 19.21 -3.44
N SER A 80 -0.45 17.98 -3.88
CA SER A 80 0.68 17.16 -4.36
C SER A 80 0.85 17.29 -5.87
N SER A 81 2.09 17.30 -6.34
CA SER A 81 2.43 17.30 -7.76
C SER A 81 1.95 16.06 -8.50
N MET A 82 1.61 14.99 -7.77
CA MET A 82 1.08 13.74 -8.32
C MET A 82 -0.46 13.68 -8.37
N GLY A 83 -1.15 14.79 -8.13
CA GLY A 83 -2.60 14.90 -8.30
C GLY A 83 -3.43 15.12 -7.03
N PRO A 84 -3.18 14.46 -5.88
CA PRO A 84 -4.10 14.57 -4.76
C PRO A 84 -4.05 15.93 -4.08
N VAL A 85 -5.22 16.38 -3.66
CA VAL A 85 -5.40 17.50 -2.74
C VAL A 85 -5.76 16.92 -1.37
N TRP A 86 -4.98 17.30 -0.36
CA TRP A 86 -5.15 16.90 1.03
C TRP A 86 -5.71 18.09 1.80
N THR A 87 -6.78 17.89 2.54
CA THR A 87 -7.35 18.90 3.42
C THR A 87 -7.34 18.38 4.85
N PHE A 88 -6.58 19.06 5.70
CA PHE A 88 -6.55 18.83 7.14
C PHE A 88 -7.49 19.84 7.79
N THR A 89 -8.50 19.36 8.51
CA THR A 89 -9.45 20.21 9.25
C THR A 89 -9.29 19.95 10.74
N PHE A 90 -9.25 21.02 11.53
CA PHE A 90 -9.05 20.98 12.97
C PHE A 90 -10.30 21.55 13.66
N ALA A 91 -10.90 20.78 14.56
CA ALA A 91 -12.05 21.24 15.33
C ALA A 91 -11.87 20.91 16.82
N PRO A 92 -12.23 21.81 17.74
CA PRO A 92 -12.22 21.50 19.16
C PRO A 92 -13.27 20.42 19.49
N GLN A 93 -12.90 19.47 20.35
CA GLN A 93 -13.79 18.40 20.82
C GLN A 93 -13.46 18.07 22.28
N ASP A 94 -14.32 18.47 23.23
CA ASP A 94 -14.21 18.12 24.66
C ASP A 94 -12.83 18.32 25.31
N GLY A 95 -12.16 19.43 24.99
CA GLY A 95 -10.80 19.72 25.49
C GLY A 95 -9.67 19.04 24.70
N ALA A 96 -10.03 18.25 23.70
CA ALA A 96 -9.17 17.64 22.69
C ALA A 96 -9.40 18.29 21.31
N THR A 97 -8.73 17.77 20.28
CA THR A 97 -8.87 18.20 18.88
C THR A 97 -9.34 17.03 18.04
N SER A 98 -10.40 17.25 17.26
CA SER A 98 -10.75 16.39 16.13
C SER A 98 -9.92 16.82 14.91
N LEU A 99 -9.04 15.94 14.45
CA LEU A 99 -8.27 16.10 13.22
C LEU A 99 -8.92 15.25 12.13
N THR A 100 -9.45 15.90 11.11
CA THR A 100 -10.00 15.26 9.90
C THR A 100 -9.02 15.43 8.74
N LEU A 101 -8.73 14.34 8.03
CA LEU A 101 -7.98 14.34 6.80
C LEU A 101 -8.88 13.90 5.64
N ASP A 102 -9.14 14.83 4.74
CA ASP A 102 -9.76 14.57 3.44
C ASP A 102 -8.68 14.45 2.36
N CYS A 103 -8.78 13.43 1.52
CA CYS A 103 -7.97 13.26 0.33
C CYS A 103 -8.88 13.23 -0.90
N GLU A 104 -8.63 14.12 -1.84
CA GLU A 104 -9.36 14.25 -3.10
C GLU A 104 -8.41 14.01 -4.28
N TRP A 105 -8.73 13.04 -5.12
CA TRP A 105 -7.96 12.73 -6.33
C TRP A 105 -8.68 13.23 -7.59
N THR A 106 -7.95 13.98 -8.41
CA THR A 106 -8.36 14.41 -9.75
C THR A 106 -7.25 14.11 -10.75
N LEU A 107 -7.46 13.18 -11.69
CA LEU A 107 -6.61 13.04 -12.87
C LEU A 107 -7.16 13.93 -14.00
N ASP A 108 -6.33 14.84 -14.48
CA ASP A 108 -6.66 15.71 -15.62
C ASP A 108 -6.47 15.01 -16.98
N VAL A 109 -6.05 13.73 -17.00
CA VAL A 109 -5.78 12.97 -18.22
C VAL A 109 -6.66 11.72 -18.27
N PRO A 110 -7.37 11.45 -19.38
CA PRO A 110 -8.10 10.20 -19.55
C PRO A 110 -7.08 9.07 -19.71
N VAL A 111 -6.72 8.41 -18.62
CA VAL A 111 -5.97 7.16 -18.67
C VAL A 111 -6.93 6.08 -19.16
N VAL A 112 -6.77 5.68 -20.42
CA VAL A 112 -7.54 4.60 -21.03
C VAL A 112 -7.14 3.28 -20.37
N GLY A 113 -8.09 2.57 -19.75
CA GLY A 113 -7.95 1.16 -19.39
C GLY A 113 -8.51 0.73 -18.04
N VAL A 114 -8.40 1.54 -16.97
CA VAL A 114 -8.83 1.20 -15.60
C VAL A 114 -8.97 2.48 -14.77
N PRO A 115 -9.84 2.59 -13.74
CA PRO A 115 -9.80 3.71 -12.81
C PRO A 115 -8.54 3.67 -11.92
N VAL A 116 -7.39 4.10 -12.46
CA VAL A 116 -6.12 4.31 -11.72
C VAL A 116 -6.34 5.20 -10.49
N GLU A 117 -7.31 6.14 -10.55
CA GLU A 117 -7.76 6.94 -9.41
C GLU A 117 -8.26 6.06 -8.26
N GLU A 118 -9.22 5.18 -8.52
CA GLU A 118 -9.84 4.31 -7.52
C GLU A 118 -8.83 3.30 -6.96
N LEU A 119 -7.83 2.96 -7.76
CA LEU A 119 -6.74 2.09 -7.38
C LEU A 119 -5.78 2.73 -6.38
N MET A 120 -5.20 3.88 -6.74
CA MET A 120 -4.34 4.68 -5.84
C MET A 120 -5.10 5.07 -4.58
N PHE A 121 -6.39 5.36 -4.72
CA PHE A 121 -7.32 5.62 -3.64
C PHE A 121 -7.50 4.43 -2.68
N LYS A 122 -7.72 3.21 -3.20
CA LYS A 122 -7.79 2.01 -2.35
C LYS A 122 -6.43 1.66 -1.73
N LEU A 123 -5.31 1.96 -2.42
CA LEU A 123 -3.96 1.68 -1.92
C LEU A 123 -3.58 2.58 -0.73
N SER A 124 -3.99 3.85 -0.75
CA SER A 124 -3.66 4.85 0.27
C SER A 124 -4.57 4.86 1.50
N GLY A 125 -5.66 4.09 1.52
CA GLY A 125 -6.64 4.07 2.61
C GLY A 125 -6.05 3.75 3.98
N GLY A 126 -5.27 2.69 4.08
CA GLY A 126 -4.58 2.31 5.31
C GLY A 126 -3.47 3.29 5.71
N ASP A 127 -2.91 4.03 4.75
CA ASP A 127 -1.86 5.01 5.03
C ASP A 127 -2.39 6.25 5.72
N ILE A 128 -3.60 6.70 5.38
CA ILE A 128 -4.27 7.82 6.06
C ILE A 128 -4.52 7.49 7.54
N GLU A 129 -5.02 6.30 7.84
CA GLU A 129 -5.30 5.89 9.22
C GLU A 129 -4.02 5.78 10.04
N ARG A 130 -2.96 5.20 9.46
CA ARG A 130 -1.63 5.13 10.08
C ARG A 130 -1.00 6.50 10.28
N MET A 131 -1.19 7.39 9.32
CA MET A 131 -0.79 8.78 9.40
C MET A 131 -1.47 9.47 10.60
N LEU A 132 -2.80 9.45 10.65
CA LEU A 132 -3.56 10.04 11.77
C LEU A 132 -3.15 9.47 13.13
N ALA A 133 -2.94 8.15 13.22
CA ALA A 133 -2.45 7.50 14.44
C ALA A 133 -1.03 7.97 14.84
N THR A 134 -0.15 8.18 13.86
CA THR A 134 1.21 8.67 14.10
C THR A 134 1.22 10.13 14.55
N VAL A 135 0.36 10.98 13.97
CA VAL A 135 0.18 12.37 14.42
C VAL A 135 -0.32 12.40 15.86
N LYS A 136 -1.39 11.65 16.15
CA LYS A 136 -1.96 11.54 17.50
C LYS A 136 -0.87 11.21 18.52
N ALA A 137 -0.11 10.14 18.27
CA ALA A 137 0.91 9.70 19.20
C ALA A 137 2.06 10.70 19.38
N ARG A 138 2.52 11.35 18.31
CA ARG A 138 3.59 12.35 18.39
C ARG A 138 3.17 13.60 19.15
N VAL A 139 1.94 14.07 18.94
CA VAL A 139 1.42 15.25 19.62
C VAL A 139 1.13 14.95 21.09
N GLU A 140 0.55 13.80 21.42
CA GLU A 140 0.24 13.42 22.81
C GLU A 140 1.49 13.04 23.64
N GLY A 141 2.69 13.07 23.03
CA GLY A 141 3.91 12.58 23.67
C GLY A 141 3.88 11.08 23.98
N ALA A 142 2.93 10.35 23.39
CA ALA A 142 2.85 8.90 23.50
C ALA A 142 3.94 8.25 22.63
N ARG A 143 4.34 7.04 23.01
CA ARG A 143 5.16 6.23 22.10
C ARG A 143 4.36 6.05 20.81
N THR A 144 4.95 6.40 19.66
CA THR A 144 4.35 6.11 18.36
C THR A 144 3.88 4.65 18.36
N PRO A 145 2.62 4.35 17.99
CA PRO A 145 2.17 2.98 17.92
C PRO A 145 3.19 2.22 17.09
N ALA A 146 3.70 1.11 17.64
CA ALA A 146 4.64 0.28 16.91
C ALA A 146 3.97 -0.07 15.59
N ALA A 147 4.62 0.24 14.48
CA ALA A 147 4.13 -0.19 13.18
C ALA A 147 3.87 -1.71 13.27
N PRO A 148 2.73 -2.20 12.74
CA PRO A 148 2.48 -3.64 12.73
C PRO A 148 3.70 -4.31 12.08
N PRO A 149 4.16 -5.45 12.62
CA PRO A 149 5.33 -6.14 12.10
C PRO A 149 5.21 -6.26 10.58
N SER A 150 6.23 -5.76 9.89
CA SER A 150 6.28 -5.73 8.45
C SER A 150 7.54 -6.41 7.94
N ALA A 151 7.42 -7.05 6.79
CA ALA A 151 8.52 -7.68 6.11
C ALA A 151 8.53 -7.26 4.65
N ARG A 152 9.73 -6.95 4.15
CA ARG A 152 10.00 -6.82 2.73
C ARG A 152 10.84 -7.98 2.26
N ALA A 153 10.49 -8.54 1.12
CA ALA A 153 11.29 -9.54 0.45
C ALA A 153 11.20 -9.36 -1.06
N ALA A 154 12.22 -9.86 -1.75
CA ALA A 154 12.27 -10.00 -3.19
C ALA A 154 12.91 -11.36 -3.50
N GLN A 155 12.33 -12.09 -4.45
CA GLN A 155 12.80 -13.39 -4.93
C GLN A 155 12.65 -13.43 -6.46
N SER A 156 13.49 -14.17 -7.15
CA SER A 156 13.31 -14.42 -8.59
C SER A 156 13.62 -15.87 -8.95
N ILE A 157 13.04 -16.31 -10.07
CA ILE A 157 13.30 -17.62 -10.67
C ILE A 157 13.18 -17.52 -12.20
N THR A 158 13.94 -18.34 -12.92
CA THR A 158 13.75 -18.53 -14.36
C THR A 158 12.80 -19.70 -14.62
N ILE A 159 11.79 -19.49 -15.45
CA ILE A 159 10.83 -20.51 -15.91
C ILE A 159 11.11 -20.78 -17.39
N ASP A 160 11.28 -22.05 -17.75
CA ASP A 160 11.54 -22.52 -19.12
C ASP A 160 10.26 -22.49 -19.97
N ALA A 161 9.83 -21.27 -20.25
CA ALA A 161 8.67 -20.94 -21.06
C ALA A 161 8.79 -19.50 -21.56
N PRO A 162 8.19 -19.17 -22.72
CA PRO A 162 8.15 -17.80 -23.23
C PRO A 162 7.29 -16.90 -22.33
N VAL A 163 7.59 -15.60 -22.33
CA VAL A 163 6.99 -14.61 -21.42
C VAL A 163 5.47 -14.63 -21.52
N GLU A 164 4.93 -14.72 -22.72
CA GLU A 164 3.48 -14.71 -22.98
C GLU A 164 2.76 -15.90 -22.34
N LYS A 165 3.43 -17.06 -22.28
CA LYS A 165 2.90 -18.26 -21.61
C LYS A 165 2.93 -18.09 -20.09
N VAL A 166 4.03 -17.57 -19.55
CA VAL A 166 4.22 -17.38 -18.11
C VAL A 166 3.27 -16.30 -17.58
N PHE A 167 3.24 -15.16 -18.26
CA PHE A 167 2.33 -14.06 -17.97
C PHE A 167 0.87 -14.49 -18.12
N GLY A 168 0.52 -15.17 -19.22
CA GLY A 168 -0.84 -15.67 -19.43
C GLY A 168 -1.32 -16.63 -18.33
N PHE A 169 -0.41 -17.45 -17.77
CA PHE A 169 -0.70 -18.28 -16.60
C PHE A 169 -0.90 -17.42 -15.34
N ALA A 170 0.00 -16.47 -15.09
CA ALA A 170 -0.03 -15.61 -13.91
C ALA A 170 -1.20 -14.61 -13.92
N ARG A 171 -1.69 -14.19 -15.09
CA ARG A 171 -2.86 -13.32 -15.27
C ARG A 171 -4.17 -14.00 -14.87
N ASP A 172 -4.22 -15.33 -14.91
CA ASP A 172 -5.36 -16.08 -14.40
C ASP A 172 -5.22 -16.19 -12.88
N ILE A 173 -5.95 -15.32 -12.15
CA ILE A 173 -5.85 -15.23 -10.69
C ILE A 173 -6.18 -16.56 -10.00
N GLY A 174 -7.10 -17.34 -10.56
CA GLY A 174 -7.40 -18.68 -10.06
C GLY A 174 -6.21 -19.61 -10.20
N LYS A 175 -5.55 -19.63 -11.37
CA LYS A 175 -4.36 -20.46 -11.61
C LYS A 175 -3.15 -20.02 -10.80
N LEU A 176 -2.88 -18.71 -10.71
CA LEU A 176 -1.75 -18.19 -9.95
C LEU A 176 -1.87 -18.58 -8.47
N TRP A 177 -3.00 -18.27 -7.85
CA TRP A 177 -3.16 -18.46 -6.41
C TRP A 177 -3.43 -19.92 -6.02
N SER A 178 -4.08 -20.70 -6.88
CA SER A 178 -4.13 -22.15 -6.68
C SER A 178 -2.79 -22.82 -6.97
N ALA A 179 -1.85 -22.10 -7.61
CA ALA A 179 -0.39 -22.32 -7.68
C ALA A 179 0.14 -23.30 -6.65
N HIS A 180 -0.02 -22.78 -5.44
CA HIS A 180 0.54 -23.27 -4.22
C HIS A 180 -0.37 -24.35 -3.62
N PRO A 181 0.13 -25.56 -3.31
CA PRO A 181 -0.69 -26.69 -2.89
C PRO A 181 -1.44 -26.45 -1.57
N ASN A 182 -0.91 -25.57 -0.71
CA ASN A 182 -1.55 -25.18 0.55
C ASN A 182 -2.45 -23.94 0.44
N MET A 183 -2.72 -23.44 -0.77
CA MET A 183 -3.64 -22.33 -1.01
C MET A 183 -4.86 -22.84 -1.76
N ALA A 184 -6.02 -22.73 -1.12
CA ALA A 184 -7.30 -22.92 -1.79
C ALA A 184 -7.83 -21.56 -2.22
N VAL A 185 -8.47 -21.51 -3.39
CA VAL A 185 -9.03 -20.28 -3.95
C VAL A 185 -10.53 -20.52 -4.20
N ARG A 186 -11.35 -19.55 -3.83
CA ARG A 186 -12.79 -19.51 -4.10
C ARG A 186 -13.19 -18.15 -4.62
N GLU A 187 -14.43 -18.06 -5.10
CA GLU A 187 -15.04 -16.80 -5.53
C GLU A 187 -14.16 -16.05 -6.54
N VAL A 188 -13.60 -16.80 -7.49
CA VAL A 188 -12.74 -16.23 -8.54
C VAL A 188 -13.59 -15.35 -9.44
N HIS A 189 -13.26 -14.07 -9.46
CA HIS A 189 -13.78 -13.10 -10.39
C HIS A 189 -12.63 -12.65 -11.31
N SER A 190 -12.80 -12.80 -12.62
CA SER A 190 -11.79 -12.36 -13.60
C SER A 190 -12.35 -11.28 -14.49
N THR A 191 -11.56 -10.25 -14.72
CA THR A 191 -11.88 -9.16 -15.63
C THR A 191 -11.14 -9.33 -16.96
N PRO A 192 -11.69 -8.82 -18.08
CA PRO A 192 -11.05 -8.93 -19.39
C PRO A 192 -9.62 -8.40 -19.40
N ASP A 193 -9.36 -7.25 -18.77
CA ASP A 193 -8.05 -6.59 -18.74
C ASP A 193 -7.16 -7.04 -17.57
N GLY A 194 -7.62 -8.02 -16.77
CA GLY A 194 -6.92 -8.54 -15.60
C GLY A 194 -7.04 -7.66 -14.36
N VAL A 195 -7.04 -6.34 -14.50
CA VAL A 195 -7.20 -5.41 -13.36
C VAL A 195 -8.62 -5.48 -12.78
N GLY A 196 -8.71 -5.56 -11.45
CA GLY A 196 -9.95 -5.81 -10.72
C GLY A 196 -10.32 -7.29 -10.62
N SER A 197 -9.54 -8.19 -11.23
CA SER A 197 -9.69 -9.63 -10.98
C SER A 197 -9.43 -9.90 -9.50
N SER A 198 -10.28 -10.68 -8.86
CA SER A 198 -10.23 -10.92 -7.43
C SER A 198 -10.54 -12.37 -7.10
N ALA A 199 -10.08 -12.81 -5.93
CA ALA A 199 -10.41 -14.11 -5.41
C ALA A 199 -10.31 -14.13 -3.88
N GLN A 200 -11.08 -15.02 -3.26
CA GLN A 200 -10.89 -15.37 -1.86
C GLN A 200 -9.83 -16.48 -1.78
N TRP A 201 -8.84 -16.32 -0.91
CA TRP A 201 -7.82 -17.32 -0.65
C TRP A 201 -7.90 -17.84 0.78
N PHE A 202 -7.56 -19.11 0.92
CA PHE A 202 -7.47 -19.81 2.20
C PHE A 202 -6.10 -20.47 2.27
N GLY A 203 -5.35 -20.17 3.32
CA GLY A 203 -4.01 -20.69 3.55
C GLY A 203 -3.84 -21.20 4.98
N GLY A 204 -2.82 -22.03 5.18
CA GLY A 204 -2.40 -22.48 6.50
C GLY A 204 -1.00 -21.98 6.83
N LEU A 205 -0.78 -21.49 8.04
CA LEU A 205 0.55 -21.16 8.56
C LEU A 205 0.64 -21.62 10.02
N LEU A 206 1.61 -22.48 10.34
CA LEU A 206 1.87 -22.98 11.69
C LEU A 206 0.61 -23.58 12.38
N GLY A 207 -0.27 -24.23 11.61
CA GLY A 207 -1.53 -24.79 12.13
C GLY A 207 -2.67 -23.76 12.29
N LEU A 208 -2.42 -22.49 12.00
CA LEU A 208 -3.42 -21.44 11.92
C LEU A 208 -3.97 -21.37 10.49
N HIS A 209 -5.28 -21.21 10.38
CA HIS A 209 -5.94 -20.98 9.11
C HIS A 209 -6.12 -19.49 8.90
N PHE A 210 -5.65 -19.01 7.75
CA PHE A 210 -5.81 -17.65 7.30
C PHE A 210 -6.75 -17.64 6.10
N GLU A 211 -7.65 -16.69 6.10
CA GLU A 211 -8.45 -16.34 4.94
C GLU A 211 -8.23 -14.88 4.60
N GLY A 212 -8.33 -14.57 3.32
CA GLY A 212 -8.23 -13.21 2.83
C GLY A 212 -8.80 -13.09 1.44
N HIS A 213 -8.91 -11.86 0.98
CA HIS A 213 -9.25 -11.55 -0.41
C HIS A 213 -8.02 -10.98 -1.08
N VAL A 214 -7.80 -11.34 -2.34
CA VAL A 214 -6.77 -10.76 -3.21
C VAL A 214 -7.42 -10.09 -4.40
N GLU A 215 -6.81 -9.02 -4.88
CA GLU A 215 -7.24 -8.24 -6.03
C GLU A 215 -6.01 -7.87 -6.86
N TYR A 216 -6.08 -8.09 -8.17
CA TYR A 216 -5.12 -7.52 -9.10
C TYR A 216 -5.39 -6.04 -9.25
N VAL A 217 -4.44 -5.26 -8.76
CA VAL A 217 -4.51 -3.82 -8.79
C VAL A 217 -3.88 -3.27 -10.07
N GLU A 218 -2.89 -3.96 -10.64
CA GLU A 218 -2.28 -3.54 -11.89
C GLU A 218 -1.93 -4.76 -12.74
N VAL A 219 -2.12 -4.65 -14.05
CA VAL A 219 -1.75 -5.68 -15.02
C VAL A 219 -1.22 -4.97 -16.27
N VAL A 220 0.09 -5.06 -16.48
CA VAL A 220 0.77 -4.63 -17.70
C VAL A 220 1.09 -5.89 -18.51
N PRO A 221 0.50 -6.08 -19.70
CA PRO A 221 0.71 -7.25 -20.53
C PRO A 221 2.19 -7.64 -20.66
N ASP A 222 2.50 -8.90 -20.36
CA ASP A 222 3.82 -9.52 -20.50
C ASP A 222 4.95 -8.88 -19.68
N GLU A 223 4.63 -7.94 -18.79
CA GLU A 223 5.63 -7.19 -18.02
C GLU A 223 5.38 -7.26 -16.52
N ARG A 224 4.16 -6.99 -16.06
CA ARG A 224 3.92 -6.77 -14.62
C ARG A 224 2.50 -7.13 -14.18
N ILE A 225 2.39 -7.75 -13.01
CA ILE A 225 1.12 -7.92 -12.27
C ILE A 225 1.34 -7.48 -10.84
N VAL A 226 0.49 -6.57 -10.36
CA VAL A 226 0.49 -6.13 -8.97
C VAL A 226 -0.74 -6.67 -8.29
N VAL A 227 -0.54 -7.30 -7.13
CA VAL A 227 -1.59 -7.90 -6.34
C VAL A 227 -1.58 -7.37 -4.92
N ARG A 228 -2.77 -7.07 -4.42
CA ARG A 228 -3.00 -6.64 -3.05
C ARG A 228 -3.94 -7.59 -2.36
N SER A 229 -3.74 -7.83 -1.06
CA SER A 229 -4.78 -8.41 -0.21
C SER A 229 -5.66 -7.34 0.45
N THR A 230 -6.95 -7.59 0.61
CA THR A 230 -7.87 -6.65 1.25
C THR A 230 -7.48 -6.35 2.71
N PRO A 231 -7.58 -5.08 3.16
CA PRO A 231 -7.36 -4.72 4.56
C PRO A 231 -8.23 -5.53 5.53
N GLY A 232 -7.68 -5.88 6.68
CA GLY A 232 -8.34 -6.72 7.68
C GLY A 232 -8.19 -8.24 7.45
N ALA A 233 -7.54 -8.66 6.35
CA ALA A 233 -7.05 -10.02 6.23
C ALA A 233 -5.97 -10.27 7.32
N GLY A 234 -5.92 -11.47 7.89
CA GLY A 234 -4.94 -11.77 8.94
C GLY A 234 -3.48 -11.51 8.52
N ILE A 235 -3.20 -11.59 7.22
CA ILE A 235 -1.97 -11.12 6.60
C ILE A 235 -2.34 -10.19 5.44
N GLU A 236 -1.89 -8.94 5.54
CA GLU A 236 -1.98 -7.96 4.48
C GLU A 236 -0.69 -7.94 3.67
N PHE A 237 -0.79 -7.86 2.34
CA PHE A 237 0.38 -7.76 1.48
C PHE A 237 0.09 -6.97 0.21
N LEU A 238 1.18 -6.44 -0.33
CA LEU A 238 1.23 -5.78 -1.63
C LEU A 238 2.45 -6.34 -2.36
N TRP A 239 2.19 -7.20 -3.33
CA TRP A 239 3.22 -7.93 -4.07
C TRP A 239 3.17 -7.58 -5.56
N THR A 240 4.35 -7.54 -6.17
CA THR A 240 4.54 -7.26 -7.59
C THR A 240 5.28 -8.43 -8.23
N PHE A 241 4.64 -9.03 -9.23
CA PHE A 241 5.25 -9.95 -10.17
C PHE A 241 5.76 -9.16 -11.37
N THR A 242 7.01 -9.34 -11.73
CA THR A 242 7.62 -8.82 -12.96
C THR A 242 8.11 -9.96 -13.82
N PHE A 243 7.93 -9.83 -15.13
CA PHE A 243 8.23 -10.84 -16.12
C PHE A 243 9.19 -10.24 -17.14
N ALA A 244 10.33 -10.88 -17.35
CA ALA A 244 11.34 -10.44 -18.30
C ALA A 244 11.88 -11.63 -19.09
N PRO A 245 12.19 -11.47 -20.39
CA PRO A 245 12.94 -12.49 -21.12
C PRO A 245 14.28 -12.76 -20.43
N ALA A 246 14.66 -14.03 -20.32
CA ALA A 246 15.95 -14.47 -19.79
C ALA A 246 16.52 -15.61 -20.63
N ASP A 247 17.83 -15.87 -20.50
CA ASP A 247 18.46 -17.00 -21.15
C ASP A 247 17.80 -18.31 -20.69
N GLY A 248 17.14 -19.00 -21.63
CA GLY A 248 16.40 -20.23 -21.33
C GLY A 248 14.97 -20.02 -20.81
N GLY A 249 14.35 -18.86 -21.01
CA GLY A 249 12.91 -18.67 -20.79
C GLY A 249 12.53 -17.28 -20.27
N THR A 250 11.80 -17.24 -19.17
CA THR A 250 11.30 -16.02 -18.53
C THR A 250 11.82 -15.91 -17.11
N GLU A 251 12.48 -14.81 -16.75
CA GLU A 251 12.69 -14.45 -15.36
C GLU A 251 11.37 -13.92 -14.78
N VAL A 252 10.94 -14.53 -13.68
CA VAL A 252 9.83 -14.05 -12.86
C VAL A 252 10.41 -13.58 -11.54
N LYS A 253 10.26 -12.28 -11.26
CA LYS A 253 10.63 -11.69 -9.97
C LYS A 253 9.36 -11.34 -9.20
N LEU A 254 9.31 -11.75 -7.94
CA LEU A 254 8.26 -11.45 -6.98
C LEU A 254 8.86 -10.62 -5.85
N GLU A 255 8.34 -9.41 -5.65
CA GLU A 255 8.77 -8.54 -4.55
C GLU A 255 7.60 -7.82 -3.91
N GLY A 256 7.76 -7.42 -2.65
CA GLY A 256 6.74 -6.64 -1.99
C GLY A 256 6.84 -6.59 -0.48
N THR A 257 5.79 -6.05 0.13
CA THR A 257 5.61 -5.94 1.57
C THR A 257 4.53 -6.90 2.06
N SER A 258 4.73 -7.43 3.26
CA SER A 258 3.70 -8.13 4.04
C SER A 258 3.63 -7.54 5.44
N HIS A 259 2.42 -7.44 5.98
CA HIS A 259 2.10 -6.93 7.30
C HIS A 259 1.10 -7.86 7.97
N VAL A 260 1.18 -7.99 9.29
CA VAL A 260 0.18 -8.72 10.07
C VAL A 260 -0.80 -7.71 10.66
N ALA A 261 -2.03 -7.67 10.13
CA ALA A 261 -3.04 -6.67 10.49
C ALA A 261 -3.69 -6.95 11.85
N VAL A 262 -3.76 -8.22 12.25
CA VAL A 262 -4.29 -8.64 13.54
C VAL A 262 -3.14 -9.08 14.42
N LEU A 263 -2.92 -8.39 15.56
CA LEU A 263 -2.14 -8.94 16.67
C LEU A 263 -2.80 -10.25 17.10
N VAL A 264 -2.37 -11.38 16.52
CA VAL A 264 -2.67 -12.70 17.07
C VAL A 264 -1.89 -12.75 18.37
N ALA A 265 -2.57 -12.37 19.47
CA ALA A 265 -1.96 -11.91 20.71
C ALA A 265 -0.98 -12.88 21.38
N ASP A 266 -0.86 -14.12 20.89
CA ASP A 266 -0.04 -15.18 21.50
C ASP A 266 0.88 -15.91 20.51
N VAL A 267 1.01 -15.44 19.27
CA VAL A 267 1.91 -16.05 18.27
C VAL A 267 3.03 -15.06 17.94
N PRO A 268 4.32 -15.41 18.13
CA PRO A 268 5.46 -14.53 17.84
C PRO A 268 5.71 -14.41 16.33
N LEU A 269 4.67 -14.13 15.55
CA LEU A 269 4.73 -13.96 14.10
C LEU A 269 5.65 -12.82 13.69
N GLY A 270 5.80 -11.77 14.52
CA GLY A 270 6.64 -10.62 14.21
C GLY A 270 8.08 -10.97 13.85
N ASP A 271 8.74 -11.80 14.66
CA ASP A 271 10.15 -12.19 14.45
C ASP A 271 10.31 -13.21 13.31
N HIS A 272 9.24 -13.92 12.98
CA HIS A 272 9.21 -14.94 11.93
C HIS A 272 8.69 -14.42 10.60
N LEU A 273 8.07 -13.23 10.57
CA LEU A 273 7.43 -12.66 9.39
C LEU A 273 8.41 -12.48 8.23
N PRO A 274 9.65 -11.96 8.40
CA PRO A 274 10.59 -11.84 7.28
C PRO A 274 10.92 -13.18 6.61
N LYS A 275 11.24 -14.20 7.42
CA LYS A 275 11.55 -15.55 6.93
C LYS A 275 10.33 -16.20 6.29
N TRP A 276 9.15 -15.96 6.84
CA TRP A 276 7.91 -16.45 6.28
C TRP A 276 7.62 -15.80 4.92
N THR A 277 7.66 -14.47 4.83
CA THR A 277 7.42 -13.73 3.58
C THR A 277 8.37 -14.19 2.49
N GLU A 278 9.66 -14.32 2.80
CA GLU A 278 10.67 -14.83 1.87
C GLU A 278 10.34 -16.27 1.42
N SER A 279 10.07 -17.16 2.36
CA SER A 279 9.73 -18.56 2.08
C SER A 279 8.44 -18.71 1.28
N SER A 280 7.41 -17.91 1.57
CA SER A 280 6.15 -17.90 0.84
C SER A 280 6.31 -17.43 -0.59
N MET A 281 7.09 -16.36 -0.81
CA MET A 281 7.42 -15.90 -2.17
C MET A 281 8.20 -16.96 -2.95
N GLN A 282 9.20 -17.57 -2.31
CA GLN A 282 10.00 -18.63 -2.92
C GLN A 282 9.16 -19.86 -3.28
N GLN A 283 8.28 -20.31 -2.39
CA GLN A 283 7.37 -21.44 -2.65
C GLN A 283 6.39 -21.12 -3.77
N MET A 284 5.81 -19.90 -3.78
CA MET A 284 4.93 -19.46 -4.86
C MET A 284 5.62 -19.54 -6.23
N LEU A 285 6.83 -18.98 -6.34
CA LEU A 285 7.63 -19.03 -7.57
C LEU A 285 7.99 -20.46 -7.98
N ALA A 286 8.38 -21.31 -7.03
CA ALA A 286 8.71 -22.71 -7.29
C ALA A 286 7.51 -23.51 -7.80
N HIS A 287 6.33 -23.30 -7.22
CA HIS A 287 5.10 -23.97 -7.65
C HIS A 287 4.59 -23.46 -8.99
N LEU A 288 4.71 -22.15 -9.24
CA LEU A 288 4.42 -21.53 -10.53
C LEU A 288 5.29 -22.16 -11.63
N LYS A 289 6.61 -22.19 -11.45
CA LYS A 289 7.56 -22.84 -12.36
C LYS A 289 7.15 -24.28 -12.64
N ALA A 290 6.97 -25.07 -11.58
CA ALA A 290 6.66 -26.49 -11.71
C ALA A 290 5.32 -26.75 -12.43
N ARG A 291 4.33 -25.87 -12.35
CA ARG A 291 3.06 -26.03 -13.07
C ARG A 291 3.17 -25.64 -14.55
N ILE A 292 3.87 -24.54 -14.84
CA ILE A 292 4.01 -24.06 -16.22
C ILE A 292 4.84 -25.03 -17.05
N GLU A 293 5.95 -25.53 -16.49
CA GLU A 293 6.88 -26.43 -17.18
C GLU A 293 6.30 -27.84 -17.38
N ARG A 294 5.40 -28.29 -16.51
CA ARG A 294 4.69 -29.57 -16.69
C ARG A 294 3.54 -29.50 -17.71
N ALA A 295 3.09 -28.30 -18.04
CA ALA A 295 2.01 -28.06 -19.01
C ALA A 295 2.54 -27.71 -20.42
N GLY A 296 3.86 -27.73 -20.63
CA GLY A 296 4.52 -27.66 -21.95
C GLY A 296 4.92 -29.03 -22.43
#